data_AF-A0A3M8AV60-F1
#
_entry.id   AF-A0A3M8AV60-F1
#
_cell.length_a   1.000
_cell.length_b   1.000
_cell.length_c   1.000
_cell.angle_alpha   90.00
_cell.angle_beta   90.00
_cell.angle_gamma   90.00
#
_symmetry.space_group_name_H-M   'P 1'
#
loop_
_entity.id
_entity.type
_entity.pdbx_description
1 polymer ?
#
loop_
_entity_poly.entity_id
_entity_poly.type
_entity_poly.pdbx_seq_one_letter_code
_entity_poly.pdbx_strand_id
1 'polypeptide(L)'
;MHFHKWLRKYVAAVLAFILLGYPPPSAQACSCGEQSATKRLEKTEAVFQGVVTDIRQNGADEEVIFAVTKTWKGDKLPERRTLSAPGSCHYRFERGVEYVVFASGYQAEDGSTSLRVYNCWGTAPVSEAYGDIAELDYGLPLNIRHLLPIPEQRYAWYLSLFDAISDICQQPAK
;
A
#
# COMPACT_ATOMS: atom_id res chain seq x y z
N MET A 1 47.39 -40.81 27.43
CA MET A 1 46.58 -39.57 27.61
C MET A 1 46.42 -38.71 26.33
N HIS A 2 46.40 -39.29 25.12
CA HIS A 2 46.14 -38.54 23.87
C HIS A 2 44.72 -38.73 23.30
N PHE A 3 44.03 -39.82 23.69
CA PHE A 3 42.71 -40.20 23.20
C PHE A 3 41.62 -39.18 23.59
N HIS A 4 41.61 -38.70 24.85
CA HIS A 4 40.66 -37.68 25.31
C HIS A 4 40.80 -36.33 24.60
N LYS A 5 42.01 -35.95 24.15
CA LYS A 5 42.24 -34.69 23.43
C LYS A 5 41.68 -34.74 22.00
N TRP A 6 41.76 -35.90 21.36
CA TRP A 6 41.14 -36.14 20.05
C TRP A 6 39.63 -36.22 20.14
N LEU A 7 39.10 -36.97 21.12
CA LEU A 7 37.66 -37.08 21.34
C LEU A 7 37.01 -35.71 21.59
N ARG A 8 37.66 -34.84 22.41
CA ARG A 8 37.13 -33.51 22.70
C ARG A 8 37.08 -32.59 21.47
N LYS A 9 38.07 -32.71 20.57
CA LYS A 9 38.09 -31.96 19.29
C LYS A 9 37.01 -32.45 18.32
N TYR A 10 36.81 -33.77 18.22
CA TYR A 10 35.75 -34.35 17.39
C TYR A 10 34.36 -33.98 17.89
N VAL A 11 34.13 -34.07 19.21
CA VAL A 11 32.85 -33.67 19.81
C VAL A 11 32.57 -32.18 19.56
N ALA A 12 33.58 -31.31 19.71
CA ALA A 12 33.43 -29.89 19.41
C ALA A 12 33.14 -29.62 17.92
N ALA A 13 33.79 -30.35 17.01
CA ALA A 13 33.55 -30.22 15.57
C ALA A 13 32.14 -30.68 15.17
N VAL A 14 31.67 -31.80 15.73
CA VAL A 14 30.31 -32.32 15.51
C VAL A 14 29.26 -31.34 16.07
N LEU A 15 29.47 -30.80 17.27
CA LEU A 15 28.59 -29.79 17.87
C LEU A 15 28.52 -28.51 17.02
N ALA A 16 29.65 -28.03 16.51
CA ALA A 16 29.68 -26.86 15.63
C ALA A 16 28.94 -27.12 14.32
N PHE A 17 29.07 -28.32 13.74
CA PHE A 17 28.37 -28.68 12.50
C PHE A 17 26.84 -28.76 12.70
N ILE A 18 26.38 -29.28 13.85
CA ILE A 18 24.95 -29.33 14.19
C ILE A 18 24.37 -27.92 14.35
N LEU A 19 25.12 -26.99 14.98
CA LEU A 19 24.66 -25.61 15.20
C LEU A 19 24.60 -24.79 13.90
N LEU A 20 25.42 -25.09 12.90
CA LEU A 20 25.42 -24.40 11.60
C LEU A 20 24.38 -24.95 10.61
N GLY A 21 23.80 -26.12 10.89
CA GLY A 21 22.86 -26.80 10.00
C GLY A 21 21.39 -26.40 10.15
N TYR A 22 21.04 -25.59 11.16
CA TYR A 22 19.67 -25.11 11.34
C TYR A 22 19.43 -23.88 10.47
N PRO A 23 18.62 -23.95 9.39
CA PRO A 23 18.19 -22.75 8.71
C PRO A 23 17.44 -21.87 9.71
N PRO A 24 17.62 -20.54 9.67
CA PRO A 24 16.85 -19.65 10.52
C PRO A 24 15.35 -19.88 10.25
N PRO A 25 14.49 -19.83 11.28
CA PRO A 25 13.04 -19.87 11.07
C PRO A 25 12.67 -18.79 10.05
N SER A 26 11.84 -19.16 9.07
CA SER A 26 11.40 -18.24 8.04
C SER A 26 10.79 -16.99 8.69
N ALA A 27 11.35 -15.82 8.35
CA ALA A 27 10.73 -14.56 8.73
C ALA A 27 9.35 -14.53 8.07
N GLN A 28 8.30 -14.64 8.88
CA GLN A 28 6.92 -14.48 8.43
C GLN A 28 6.71 -12.99 8.14
N ALA A 29 7.18 -12.53 6.98
CA ALA A 29 6.74 -11.27 6.41
C ALA A 29 5.23 -11.35 6.16
N CYS A 30 4.52 -10.22 6.23
CA CYS A 30 3.10 -10.24 5.91
C CYS A 30 2.89 -10.64 4.46
N SER A 31 2.31 -11.83 4.27
CA SER A 31 1.90 -12.35 2.98
C SER A 31 0.45 -11.95 2.74
N CYS A 32 0.24 -10.79 2.11
CA CYS A 32 -1.08 -10.38 1.68
C CYS A 32 -1.47 -11.13 0.41
N GLY A 33 -2.66 -11.74 0.38
CA GLY A 33 -3.22 -12.31 -0.85
C GLY A 33 -3.80 -11.24 -1.75
N GLU A 34 -3.62 -11.37 -3.06
CA GLU A 34 -4.18 -10.44 -4.06
C GLU A 34 -5.72 -10.48 -4.04
N GLN A 35 -6.34 -9.31 -3.91
CA GLN A 35 -7.79 -9.14 -3.85
C GLN A 35 -8.20 -7.84 -4.57
N SER A 36 -9.27 -7.90 -5.35
CA SER A 36 -9.83 -6.74 -6.04
C SER A 36 -10.34 -5.68 -5.05
N ALA A 37 -10.42 -4.43 -5.48
CA ALA A 37 -10.86 -3.32 -4.63
C ALA A 37 -12.32 -3.50 -4.19
N THR A 38 -13.18 -4.01 -5.08
CA THR A 38 -14.59 -4.30 -4.76
C THR A 38 -14.72 -5.34 -3.66
N LYS A 39 -13.92 -6.42 -3.75
CA LYS A 39 -13.93 -7.48 -2.74
C LYS A 39 -13.41 -6.99 -1.38
N ARG A 40 -12.44 -6.08 -1.37
CA ARG A 40 -11.99 -5.40 -0.15
C ARG A 40 -13.08 -4.48 0.40
N LEU A 41 -13.73 -3.70 -0.45
CA LEU A 41 -14.84 -2.80 -0.10
C LEU A 41 -15.99 -3.55 0.57
N GLU A 42 -16.36 -4.75 0.09
CA GLU A 42 -17.39 -5.58 0.70
C GLU A 42 -17.05 -5.96 2.15
N LYS A 43 -15.77 -6.28 2.42
CA LYS A 43 -15.29 -6.77 3.71
C LYS A 43 -14.95 -5.69 4.74
N THR A 44 -14.69 -4.46 4.30
CA THR A 44 -14.40 -3.32 5.17
C THR A 44 -15.65 -2.57 5.62
N GLU A 45 -15.59 -1.83 6.71
CA GLU A 45 -16.71 -0.98 7.16
C GLU A 45 -16.72 0.38 6.48
N ALA A 46 -15.54 0.92 6.17
CA ALA A 46 -15.38 2.22 5.55
C ALA A 46 -14.34 2.20 4.42
N VAL A 47 -14.68 2.87 3.30
CA VAL A 47 -13.76 3.08 2.18
C VAL A 47 -13.87 4.53 1.74
N PHE A 48 -12.77 5.27 1.79
CA PHE A 48 -12.74 6.69 1.50
C PHE A 48 -11.37 7.14 0.96
N GLN A 49 -11.37 8.29 0.29
CA GLN A 49 -10.18 9.01 -0.15
C GLN A 49 -9.98 10.22 0.76
N GLY A 50 -8.75 10.49 1.16
CA GLY A 50 -8.46 11.68 1.95
C GLY A 50 -6.99 11.96 2.16
N VAL A 51 -6.70 13.21 2.49
CA VAL A 51 -5.36 13.70 2.79
C VAL A 51 -5.10 13.56 4.28
N VAL A 52 -3.95 12.98 4.66
CA VAL A 52 -3.56 12.89 6.08
C VAL A 52 -3.24 14.28 6.61
N THR A 53 -4.06 14.78 7.52
CA THR A 53 -3.87 16.10 8.16
C THR A 53 -3.07 15.99 9.45
N ASP A 54 -3.23 14.88 10.19
CA ASP A 54 -2.52 14.67 11.44
C ASP A 54 -2.27 13.19 11.72
N ILE A 55 -1.21 12.94 12.48
CA ILE A 55 -0.77 11.62 12.94
C ILE A 55 -0.34 11.79 14.39
N ARG A 56 -0.94 11.02 15.30
CA ARG A 56 -0.65 11.09 16.73
C ARG A 56 -0.70 9.73 17.39
N GLN A 57 0.06 9.58 18.46
CA GLN A 57 0.05 8.35 19.26
C GLN A 57 -1.23 8.25 20.08
N ASN A 58 -1.87 7.08 20.08
CA ASN A 58 -3.04 6.75 20.87
C ASN A 58 -2.83 5.39 21.56
N GLY A 59 -2.23 5.44 22.75
CA GLY A 59 -1.82 4.23 23.46
C GLY A 59 -0.74 3.48 22.69
N ALA A 60 -1.04 2.26 22.25
CA ALA A 60 -0.14 1.45 21.42
C ALA A 60 -0.35 1.68 19.91
N ASP A 61 -1.49 2.27 19.52
CA ASP A 61 -1.85 2.51 18.13
C ASP A 61 -1.45 3.92 17.66
N GLU A 62 -1.34 4.09 16.34
CA GLU A 62 -1.24 5.41 15.71
C GLU A 62 -2.63 5.86 15.24
N GLU A 63 -3.14 6.97 15.77
CA GLU A 63 -4.35 7.60 15.26
C GLU A 63 -4.00 8.54 14.10
N VAL A 64 -4.69 8.35 12.98
CA VAL A 64 -4.49 9.10 11.75
C VAL A 64 -5.78 9.83 11.40
N ILE A 65 -5.65 11.13 11.14
CA ILE A 65 -6.76 12.03 10.82
C ILE A 65 -6.68 12.38 9.33
N PHE A 66 -7.80 12.26 8.64
CA PHE A 66 -7.92 12.52 7.22
C PHE A 66 -8.92 13.65 6.95
N ALA A 67 -8.54 14.61 6.13
CA ALA A 67 -9.50 15.45 5.41
C ALA A 67 -10.04 14.64 4.23
N VAL A 68 -11.32 14.26 4.29
CA VAL A 68 -11.95 13.35 3.34
C VAL A 68 -12.37 14.09 2.09
N THR A 69 -11.92 13.61 0.93
CA THR A 69 -12.24 14.17 -0.39
C THR A 69 -13.34 13.35 -1.09
N LYS A 70 -13.45 12.06 -0.77
CA LYS A 70 -14.44 11.15 -1.36
C LYS A 70 -14.75 9.97 -0.45
N THR A 71 -15.98 9.46 -0.50
CA THR A 71 -16.40 8.26 0.25
C THR A 71 -17.10 7.28 -0.67
N TRP A 72 -16.62 6.04 -0.71
CA TRP A 72 -17.27 4.92 -1.41
C TRP A 72 -18.13 4.07 -0.47
N LYS A 73 -17.73 3.91 0.81
CA LYS A 73 -18.49 3.15 1.81
C LYS A 73 -18.43 3.79 3.20
N GLY A 74 -19.53 3.72 3.93
CA GLY A 74 -19.72 4.29 5.27
C GLY A 74 -20.14 5.76 5.23
N ASP A 75 -20.14 6.40 6.41
CA ASP A 75 -20.65 7.76 6.56
C ASP A 75 -19.87 8.81 5.75
N LYS A 76 -20.60 9.79 5.20
CA LYS A 76 -20.05 10.94 4.50
C LYS A 76 -19.68 12.04 5.51
N LEU A 77 -18.46 11.99 6.00
CA LEU A 77 -17.90 12.96 6.94
C LEU A 77 -16.76 13.74 6.26
N PRO A 78 -16.59 15.05 6.56
CA PRO A 78 -15.48 15.85 6.03
C PRO A 78 -14.12 15.46 6.65
N GLU A 79 -14.15 14.85 7.83
CA GLU A 79 -12.98 14.33 8.53
C GLU A 79 -13.25 12.88 8.93
N ARG A 80 -12.22 12.03 8.84
CA ARG A 80 -12.24 10.68 9.42
C ARG A 80 -11.01 10.41 10.27
N ARG A 81 -11.20 9.58 11.28
CA ARG A 81 -10.16 9.07 12.18
C ARG A 81 -10.05 7.57 11.99
N THR A 82 -8.84 7.06 11.89
CA THR A 82 -8.56 5.63 11.91
C THR A 82 -7.39 5.32 12.83
N LEU A 83 -7.34 4.09 13.32
CA LEU A 83 -6.20 3.56 14.05
C LEU A 83 -5.35 2.69 13.12
N SER A 84 -4.04 2.79 13.22
CA SER A 84 -3.09 1.84 12.65
C SER A 84 -2.42 1.08 13.79
N ALA A 85 -2.62 -0.23 13.82
CA ALA A 85 -2.07 -1.08 14.89
C ALA A 85 -0.55 -1.16 14.80
N PRO A 86 0.19 -1.22 15.91
CA PRO A 86 1.65 -1.36 15.91
C PRO A 86 2.08 -2.75 15.43
N GLY A 87 3.35 -2.88 15.02
CA GLY A 87 3.98 -4.18 14.68
C GLY A 87 4.57 -4.23 13.28
N SER A 88 5.11 -5.37 12.86
CA SER A 88 5.80 -5.51 11.57
C SER A 88 4.90 -5.30 10.34
N CYS A 89 3.58 -5.36 10.53
CA CYS A 89 2.58 -5.26 9.48
C CYS A 89 1.63 -4.08 9.66
N HIS A 90 2.05 -3.07 10.43
CA HIS A 90 1.32 -1.80 10.47
C HIS A 90 1.35 -1.13 9.10
N TYR A 91 0.29 -0.41 8.78
CA TYR A 91 0.33 0.51 7.65
C TYR A 91 0.93 1.84 8.13
N ARG A 92 1.88 2.40 7.38
CA ARG A 92 2.53 3.66 7.74
C ARG A 92 1.98 4.78 6.87
N PHE A 93 1.42 5.79 7.52
CA PHE A 93 0.92 6.98 6.85
C PHE A 93 1.95 8.09 6.85
N GLU A 94 1.86 8.97 5.85
CA GLU A 94 2.66 10.18 5.74
C GLU A 94 1.74 11.39 5.74
N ARG A 95 2.06 12.39 6.59
CA ARG A 95 1.29 13.63 6.66
C ARG A 95 1.37 14.38 5.32
N GLY A 96 0.24 14.89 4.86
CA GLY A 96 0.10 15.63 3.61
C GLY A 96 -0.07 14.75 2.36
N VAL A 97 0.04 13.43 2.48
CA VAL A 97 -0.20 12.50 1.37
C VAL A 97 -1.68 12.13 1.33
N GLU A 98 -2.22 12.01 0.11
CA GLU A 98 -3.57 11.54 -0.14
C GLU A 98 -3.60 10.02 -0.35
N TYR A 99 -4.52 9.35 0.33
CA TYR A 99 -4.66 7.89 0.30
C TYR A 99 -6.07 7.47 -0.09
N VAL A 100 -6.17 6.29 -0.70
CA VAL A 100 -7.38 5.47 -0.65
C VAL A 100 -7.27 4.59 0.57
N VAL A 101 -8.25 4.68 1.47
CA VAL A 101 -8.24 4.01 2.77
C VAL A 101 -9.33 2.96 2.82
N PHE A 102 -8.93 1.72 3.14
CA PHE A 102 -9.77 0.58 3.44
C PHE A 102 -9.70 0.31 4.94
N ALA A 103 -10.76 0.66 5.68
CA ALA A 103 -10.78 0.55 7.13
C ALA A 103 -11.86 -0.45 7.60
N SER A 104 -11.46 -1.35 8.50
CA SER A 104 -12.34 -2.33 9.13
C SER A 104 -12.76 -1.85 10.51
N GLY A 105 -13.92 -2.31 10.98
CA GLY A 105 -14.34 -2.08 12.35
C GLY A 105 -13.45 -2.79 13.34
N TYR A 106 -13.20 -2.12 14.45
CA TYR A 106 -12.55 -2.67 15.61
C TYR A 106 -13.36 -2.33 16.85
N GLN A 107 -13.76 -3.36 17.58
CA GLN A 107 -14.40 -3.23 18.89
C GLN A 107 -13.33 -3.42 19.96
N ALA A 108 -13.11 -2.40 20.77
CA ALA A 108 -12.23 -2.49 21.93
C ALA A 108 -12.93 -3.23 23.09
N GLU A 109 -12.15 -3.69 24.06
CA GLU A 109 -12.65 -4.43 25.23
C GLU A 109 -13.60 -3.60 26.10
N ASP A 110 -13.47 -2.27 26.07
CA ASP A 110 -14.35 -1.33 26.77
C ASP A 110 -15.70 -1.10 26.07
N GLY A 111 -15.92 -1.78 24.93
CA GLY A 111 -17.13 -1.67 24.11
C GLY A 111 -17.13 -0.50 23.13
N SER A 112 -16.04 0.27 23.04
CA SER A 112 -15.92 1.33 22.05
C SER A 112 -15.62 0.78 20.65
N THR A 113 -16.25 1.36 19.63
CA THR A 113 -16.02 1.03 18.22
C THR A 113 -15.11 2.07 17.57
N SER A 114 -14.13 1.60 16.80
CA SER A 114 -13.23 2.45 16.02
C SER A 114 -12.97 1.86 14.64
N LEU A 115 -12.48 2.67 13.71
CA LEU A 115 -12.01 2.21 12.42
C LEU A 115 -10.52 1.91 12.50
N ARG A 116 -10.10 0.75 11.98
CA ARG A 116 -8.70 0.33 11.97
C ARG A 116 -8.25 -0.05 10.55
N VAL A 117 -7.05 0.38 10.20
CA VAL A 117 -6.39 0.06 8.93
C VAL A 117 -5.37 -1.04 9.19
N TYR A 118 -5.37 -2.06 8.33
CA TYR A 118 -4.31 -3.08 8.32
C TYR A 118 -3.66 -3.14 6.93
N ASN A 119 -2.38 -3.46 6.89
CA ASN A 119 -1.58 -3.44 5.66
C ASN A 119 -2.17 -4.25 4.50
N CYS A 120 -2.78 -5.41 4.77
CA CYS A 120 -3.30 -6.30 3.73
C CYS A 120 -4.68 -5.90 3.17
N TRP A 121 -5.25 -4.78 3.61
CA TRP A 121 -6.54 -4.30 3.09
C TRP A 121 -6.39 -3.35 1.90
N GLY A 122 -5.15 -3.17 1.43
CA GLY A 122 -4.83 -2.42 0.21
C GLY A 122 -5.19 -0.94 0.29
N THR A 123 -5.06 -0.37 1.48
CA THR A 123 -4.84 1.07 1.63
C THR A 123 -3.54 1.41 0.90
N ALA A 124 -3.53 2.47 0.10
CA ALA A 124 -2.37 2.88 -0.69
C ALA A 124 -2.44 4.38 -1.01
N PRO A 125 -1.29 5.05 -1.28
CA PRO A 125 -1.29 6.41 -1.80
C PRO A 125 -2.11 6.49 -3.10
N VAL A 126 -2.80 7.60 -3.34
CA VAL A 126 -3.58 7.80 -4.57
C VAL A 126 -2.73 7.62 -5.83
N SER A 127 -1.44 7.99 -5.77
CA SER A 127 -0.46 7.78 -6.84
C SER A 127 -0.16 6.32 -7.18
N GLU A 128 -0.57 5.38 -6.33
CA GLU A 128 -0.37 3.94 -6.53
C GLU A 128 -1.70 3.19 -6.65
N ALA A 129 -2.81 3.81 -6.25
CA ALA A 129 -4.13 3.21 -6.16
C ALA A 129 -5.02 3.42 -7.39
N TYR A 130 -4.49 3.87 -8.54
CA TYR A 130 -5.32 4.20 -9.72
C TYR A 130 -6.25 3.07 -10.18
N GLY A 131 -5.76 1.83 -10.16
CA GLY A 131 -6.56 0.66 -10.51
C GLY A 131 -7.71 0.43 -9.52
N ASP A 132 -7.42 0.55 -8.22
CA ASP A 132 -8.42 0.42 -7.17
C ASP A 132 -9.46 1.54 -7.25
N ILE A 133 -9.04 2.80 -7.47
CA ILE A 133 -9.94 3.95 -7.61
C ILE A 133 -10.90 3.73 -8.79
N ALA A 134 -10.39 3.31 -9.94
CA ALA A 134 -11.22 3.09 -11.11
C ALA A 134 -12.16 1.88 -10.93
N GLU A 135 -11.72 0.82 -10.24
CA GLU A 135 -12.62 -0.27 -9.84
C GLU A 135 -13.72 0.22 -8.89
N LEU A 136 -13.38 1.04 -7.88
CA LEU A 136 -14.33 1.58 -6.90
C LEU A 136 -15.33 2.58 -7.53
N ASP A 137 -14.90 3.36 -8.52
CA ASP A 137 -15.71 4.39 -9.17
C ASP A 137 -16.71 3.82 -10.18
N TYR A 138 -16.29 2.79 -10.92
CA TYR A 138 -17.04 2.28 -12.07
C TYR A 138 -17.50 0.83 -11.89
N GLY A 139 -17.11 0.15 -10.81
CA GLY A 139 -17.40 -1.27 -10.59
C GLY A 139 -16.72 -2.19 -11.61
N LEU A 140 -15.64 -1.72 -12.24
CA LEU A 140 -14.96 -2.45 -13.30
C LEU A 140 -13.89 -3.38 -12.68
N PRO A 141 -13.92 -4.70 -12.92
CA PRO A 141 -12.84 -5.58 -12.48
C PRO A 141 -11.60 -5.30 -13.35
N LEU A 142 -10.71 -4.42 -12.87
CA LEU A 142 -9.56 -4.00 -13.65
C LEU A 142 -8.44 -5.03 -13.57
N ASN A 143 -8.58 -6.11 -14.33
CA ASN A 143 -7.42 -6.84 -14.83
C ASN A 143 -6.83 -6.06 -16.04
N ILE A 144 -6.37 -4.83 -15.81
CA ILE A 144 -5.74 -3.94 -16.82
C ILE A 144 -4.21 -4.13 -16.82
N ARG A 145 -3.68 -5.33 -16.57
CA ARG A 145 -2.27 -5.59 -16.94
C ARG A 145 -2.06 -5.61 -18.47
N HIS A 146 -3.14 -5.66 -19.25
CA HIS A 146 -3.10 -5.73 -20.72
C HIS A 146 -3.67 -4.50 -21.46
N LEU A 147 -4.16 -3.47 -20.77
CA LEU A 147 -4.85 -2.33 -21.40
C LEU A 147 -4.16 -0.98 -21.22
N LEU A 148 -2.88 -0.96 -20.85
CA LEU A 148 -2.03 0.19 -21.13
C LEU A 148 -1.25 -0.05 -22.42
N PRO A 149 -1.74 0.36 -23.61
CA PRO A 149 -0.84 1.06 -24.49
C PRO A 149 -0.55 2.39 -23.79
N ILE A 150 0.68 2.53 -23.30
CA ILE A 150 1.27 3.81 -22.94
C ILE A 150 0.92 4.78 -24.09
N PRO A 151 0.22 5.91 -23.87
CA PRO A 151 -0.18 6.79 -24.96
C PRO A 151 1.01 7.68 -25.34
N GLU A 152 2.12 7.08 -25.78
CA GLU A 152 3.23 7.81 -26.38
C GLU A 152 2.91 8.15 -27.85
N GLN A 153 2.05 7.36 -28.50
CA GLN A 153 1.70 7.53 -29.92
C GLN A 153 0.75 8.71 -30.20
N ARG A 154 0.09 9.27 -29.18
CA ARG A 154 -0.88 10.37 -29.37
C ARG A 154 -0.22 11.75 -29.46
N TYR A 155 1.10 11.86 -29.36
CA TYR A 155 1.82 13.12 -29.56
C TYR A 155 2.50 13.24 -30.92
N ALA A 156 2.52 12.18 -31.73
CA ALA A 156 3.11 12.22 -33.07
C ALA A 156 2.41 13.24 -33.99
N TRP A 157 1.08 13.36 -33.90
CA TRP A 157 0.34 14.39 -34.65
C TRP A 157 0.50 15.80 -34.06
N TYR A 158 0.78 15.92 -32.76
CA TYR A 158 1.03 17.20 -32.11
C TYR A 158 2.40 17.77 -32.49
N LEU A 159 3.43 16.91 -32.54
CA LEU A 159 4.75 17.28 -33.04
C LEU A 159 4.70 17.66 -34.53
N SER A 160 3.98 16.91 -35.37
CA SER A 160 3.81 17.30 -36.78
C SER A 160 3.05 18.61 -36.96
N LEU A 161 2.09 18.91 -36.07
CA LEU A 161 1.38 20.21 -36.09
C LEU A 161 2.29 21.35 -35.61
N PHE A 162 3.13 21.10 -34.60
CA PHE A 162 4.09 22.08 -34.10
C PHE A 162 5.18 22.39 -35.12
N ASP A 163 5.72 21.38 -35.81
CA ASP A 163 6.67 21.55 -36.91
C ASP A 163 6.01 22.33 -38.07
N ALA A 164 4.78 22.00 -38.44
CA ALA A 164 4.04 22.72 -39.49
C ALA A 164 3.75 24.19 -39.12
N ILE A 165 3.49 24.49 -37.85
CA ILE A 165 3.30 25.87 -37.38
C ILE A 165 4.63 26.63 -37.38
N SER A 166 5.75 25.96 -37.06
CA SER A 166 7.08 26.59 -37.10
C SER A 166 7.50 26.98 -38.54
N ASP A 167 7.20 26.14 -39.53
CA ASP A 167 7.49 26.43 -40.94
C ASP A 167 6.67 27.62 -41.50
N ILE A 168 5.45 27.83 -41.00
CA ILE A 168 4.62 28.99 -41.37
C ILE A 168 5.23 30.30 -40.84
N CYS A 169 5.83 30.27 -39.63
CA CYS A 169 6.48 31.45 -39.05
C CYS A 169 7.82 31.81 -39.71
N GLN A 170 8.45 30.88 -40.44
CA GLN A 170 9.75 31.08 -41.07
C GLN A 170 9.68 31.68 -42.48
N GLN A 171 8.48 31.84 -43.07
CA GLN A 171 8.36 32.40 -44.42
C GLN A 171 8.55 33.92 -44.41
N PRO A 172 9.54 34.46 -45.17
CA PRO A 172 9.69 35.90 -45.31
C PRO A 172 8.51 36.46 -46.11
N ALA A 173 7.86 37.50 -45.56
CA ALA A 173 6.81 38.24 -46.23
C ALA A 173 7.31 38.73 -47.61
N LYS A 174 6.63 38.29 -48.67
CA LYS A 174 6.77 38.85 -50.02
C LYS A 174 5.69 39.89 -50.28
#